data_AF-A0A951BTQ0-F1
#
_entry.id   AF-A0A951BTQ0-F1
#
_cell.length_a   1.000
_cell.length_b   1.000
_cell.length_c   1.000
_cell.angle_alpha   90.00
_cell.angle_beta   90.00
_cell.angle_gamma   90.00
#
_symmetry.space_group_name_H-M   'P 1'
#
loop_
_entity.id
_entity.type
_entity.pdbx_description
1 polymer ?
#
loop_
_entity_poly.entity_id
_entity_poly.type
_entity_poly.pdbx_seq_one_letter_code
_entity_poly.pdbx_strand_id
1 'polypeptide(L)'
;MSQWASIEPRRRATAWPEETSRALVTADPASDMNTAMLRSSTLYRFIMGLDSTFTEMTPSEMSALGDPLAQLLTGGVFPLTVDKLLDELNARGVLPKQSSFLISEVGQIPPAQATSLARDMRFAIVRSRSSRADLLISTSAVGNPHTVFLQVAAWDDHTELFNYYMRLGGAWVWAGNSYHALAPPSRGNGPFDSHINGSLVMKELKQPWMNWQSQNATILLDENDPLRQKSLYQNLSGAESLESIVRDGIARWTTARLKHTMTTEGQITHVDWLLRQLCITTTVNLASSTTTSAMAVADQSVELRPPLSFWFNNNGLIDGLNIPLRDDFTPPVVTAKLYADSLVRYDFALTQGEFTQKGDTFFAFVVPEVAFEDIDVVNQMVSREILTAHFAASVLMVDFPNPVFSGARAKLLQYVPTEAKLDIAGGGLSRQIADTIITSAASHQAGTPEAEFRANWELADSDWQNSFAARIEDYMTAVSTRIATAQGFDDYVRLAESRRREFKTMRLNEFSLTLPKTNIPLEAPLLQMQPNGTVREKTRTA
;
A
#
# COMPACT_ATOMS: atom_id res chain seq x y z
N MET A 1 26.24 -23.99 24.10
CA MET A 1 24.88 -24.02 23.52
C MET A 1 24.02 -23.03 24.29
N SER A 2 24.24 -21.72 24.07
CA SER A 2 23.68 -20.66 24.91
C SER A 2 22.27 -20.28 24.45
N GLN A 3 21.47 -19.89 25.44
CA GLN A 3 20.05 -19.54 25.39
C GLN A 3 19.73 -18.24 24.61
N TRP A 4 20.45 -17.96 23.52
CA TRP A 4 20.32 -16.72 22.74
C TRP A 4 19.76 -16.95 21.31
N ALA A 5 19.51 -18.20 20.93
CA ALA A 5 18.95 -18.56 19.62
C ALA A 5 17.41 -18.54 19.56
N SER A 6 16.71 -18.16 20.63
CA SER A 6 15.24 -18.27 20.74
C SER A 6 14.49 -16.94 20.81
N ILE A 7 15.11 -15.81 20.45
CA ILE A 7 14.40 -14.54 20.30
C ILE A 7 14.38 -14.22 18.80
N GLU A 8 13.23 -14.47 18.15
CA GLU A 8 12.95 -14.00 16.79
C GLU A 8 13.40 -12.52 16.65
N PRO A 9 14.01 -12.11 15.53
CA PRO A 9 14.34 -10.71 15.32
C PRO A 9 13.06 -9.88 15.49
N ARG A 10 13.03 -8.98 16.49
CA ARG A 10 11.90 -8.08 16.74
C ARG A 10 11.48 -7.43 15.42
N ARG A 11 10.27 -7.75 14.97
CA ARG A 11 9.77 -7.52 13.60
C ARG A 11 9.75 -6.02 13.30
N ARG A 12 10.55 -5.61 12.32
CA ARG A 12 10.76 -4.20 11.96
C ARG A 12 9.67 -3.76 10.99
N ALA A 13 9.33 -2.47 11.02
CA ALA A 13 8.44 -1.84 10.05
C ALA A 13 9.07 -1.63 8.66
N THR A 14 10.38 -1.80 8.53
CA THR A 14 11.13 -1.74 7.27
C THR A 14 12.16 -2.85 7.26
N ALA A 15 12.26 -3.59 6.15
CA ALA A 15 13.13 -4.75 6.01
C ALA A 15 14.56 -4.29 5.66
N TRP A 16 15.30 -3.83 6.66
CA TRP A 16 16.75 -3.62 6.50
C TRP A 16 17.44 -4.98 6.35
N PRO A 17 18.42 -5.12 5.44
CA PRO A 17 19.23 -6.33 5.34
C PRO A 17 19.74 -6.75 6.72
N GLU A 18 19.71 -8.06 6.98
CA GLU A 18 20.04 -8.61 8.30
C GLU A 18 21.50 -8.30 8.68
N GLU A 19 22.38 -8.11 7.70
CA GLU A 19 23.79 -7.72 7.89
C GLU A 19 23.94 -6.26 8.36
N THR A 20 23.26 -5.30 7.72
CA THR A 20 23.20 -3.90 8.20
C THR A 20 22.57 -3.83 9.58
N SER A 21 21.60 -4.70 9.83
CA SER A 21 20.85 -4.81 11.07
C SER A 21 21.66 -5.43 12.21
N ARG A 22 22.42 -6.49 11.95
CA ARG A 22 23.35 -7.13 12.91
C ARG A 22 24.51 -6.20 13.20
N ALA A 23 25.15 -5.59 12.20
CA ALA A 23 26.22 -4.61 12.41
C ALA A 23 25.81 -3.41 13.29
N LEU A 24 24.51 -3.09 13.38
CA LEU A 24 23.95 -2.04 14.25
C LEU A 24 23.52 -2.53 15.64
N VAL A 25 23.20 -3.83 15.81
CA VAL A 25 22.70 -4.41 17.06
C VAL A 25 23.80 -5.15 17.83
N THR A 26 24.73 -5.79 17.13
CA THR A 26 25.94 -6.41 17.68
C THR A 26 27.09 -5.44 17.51
N ALA A 27 27.18 -4.45 18.41
CA ALA A 27 28.44 -3.79 18.68
C ALA A 27 29.37 -4.78 19.40
N ASP A 28 29.91 -5.72 18.64
CA ASP A 28 31.15 -6.45 18.94
C ASP A 28 32.26 -5.73 18.16
N PRO A 29 33.42 -5.34 18.74
CA PRO A 29 34.35 -4.36 18.15
C PRO A 29 35.10 -4.79 16.89
N ALA A 30 34.71 -5.89 16.23
CA ALA A 30 35.57 -6.61 15.27
C ALA A 30 34.95 -6.89 13.89
N SER A 31 33.82 -6.29 13.51
CA SER A 31 33.30 -6.41 12.13
C SER A 31 33.32 -5.08 11.38
N ASP A 32 34.12 -5.02 10.32
CA ASP A 32 34.36 -3.89 9.42
C ASP A 32 33.14 -3.47 8.57
N MET A 33 32.06 -3.03 9.22
CA MET A 33 31.28 -1.91 8.70
C MET A 33 31.51 -0.74 9.63
N ASN A 34 31.84 0.42 9.08
CA ASN A 34 32.31 1.60 9.82
C ASN A 34 31.17 2.29 10.60
N THR A 35 30.46 1.56 11.47
CA THR A 35 29.55 2.06 12.48
C THR A 35 30.36 2.47 13.71
N ALA A 36 31.24 3.46 13.56
CA ALA A 36 31.61 4.26 14.71
C ALA A 36 30.31 4.67 15.41
N MET A 37 30.16 4.33 16.70
CA MET A 37 28.94 4.52 17.49
C MET A 37 28.25 5.84 17.10
N LEU A 38 27.07 5.76 16.48
CA LEU A 38 26.32 6.95 16.07
C LEU A 38 26.14 7.84 17.31
N ARG A 39 26.53 9.11 17.21
CA ARG A 39 26.49 10.00 18.36
C ARG A 39 25.07 10.42 18.64
N SER A 40 24.67 10.28 19.91
CA SER A 40 23.45 10.94 20.39
C SER A 40 23.57 12.44 20.14
N SER A 41 22.49 13.08 19.71
CA SER A 41 22.45 14.49 19.33
C SER A 41 23.08 14.86 17.98
N THR A 42 23.16 13.90 17.06
CA THR A 42 23.57 14.13 15.67
C THR A 42 22.48 13.63 14.71
N LEU A 43 22.26 14.36 13.61
CA LEU A 43 21.46 13.92 12.48
C LEU A 43 22.40 13.38 11.39
N TYR A 44 22.19 12.12 11.02
CA TYR A 44 22.94 11.46 9.95
C TYR A 44 22.08 11.34 8.69
N ARG A 45 22.73 11.28 7.53
CA ARG A 45 22.16 10.84 6.26
C ARG A 45 22.54 9.39 5.99
N PHE A 46 21.56 8.60 5.57
CA PHE A 46 21.79 7.30 4.94
C PHE A 46 20.59 6.88 4.08
N ILE A 47 20.73 6.94 2.77
CA ILE A 47 19.71 6.50 1.81
C ILE A 47 20.13 5.14 1.24
N MET A 48 19.38 4.11 1.60
CA MET A 48 19.67 2.74 1.16
C MET A 48 19.60 2.62 -0.37
N GLY A 49 20.63 2.02 -0.96
CA GLY A 49 20.79 1.90 -2.42
C GLY A 49 21.59 3.04 -3.07
N LEU A 50 21.86 4.12 -2.33
CA LEU A 50 22.71 5.24 -2.77
C LEU A 50 23.96 5.38 -1.89
N ASP A 51 23.76 5.37 -0.57
CA ASP A 51 24.83 5.59 0.40
C ASP A 51 25.43 4.25 0.87
N SER A 52 26.75 4.20 1.04
CA SER A 52 27.46 3.03 1.56
C SER A 52 27.78 3.12 3.06
N THR A 53 27.68 4.30 3.66
CA THR A 53 27.93 4.54 5.09
C THR A 53 27.09 5.71 5.61
N PHE A 54 26.84 5.74 6.91
CA PHE A 54 26.23 6.88 7.58
C PHE A 54 27.16 8.09 7.50
N THR A 55 26.63 9.24 7.11
CA THR A 55 27.36 10.51 7.05
C THR A 55 26.65 11.54 7.92
N GLU A 56 27.38 12.23 8.78
CA GLU A 56 26.81 13.35 9.56
C GLU A 56 26.36 14.45 8.60
N MET A 57 25.12 14.92 8.74
CA MET A 57 24.63 15.99 7.90
C MET A 57 25.31 17.31 8.27
N THR A 58 25.84 18.01 7.27
CA THR A 58 26.37 19.35 7.42
C THR A 58 25.25 20.34 7.81
N PRO A 59 25.58 21.48 8.45
CA PRO A 59 24.58 22.50 8.75
C PRO A 59 23.77 22.95 7.53
N SER A 60 24.39 23.06 6.35
CA SER A 60 23.70 23.38 5.10
C SER A 60 22.71 22.32 4.66
N GLU A 61 23.05 21.03 4.80
CA GLU A 61 22.13 19.94 4.47
C GLU A 61 20.97 19.89 5.46
N MET A 62 21.23 20.12 6.75
CA MET A 62 20.16 20.18 7.75
C MET A 62 19.23 21.39 7.53
N SER A 63 19.77 22.56 7.17
CA SER A 63 18.97 23.74 6.84
C SER A 63 18.17 23.61 5.54
N ALA A 64 18.53 22.67 4.66
CA ALA A 64 17.74 22.35 3.47
C ALA A 64 16.48 21.53 3.78
N LEU A 65 16.39 20.96 4.99
CA LEU A 65 15.20 20.25 5.47
C LEU A 65 14.31 21.25 6.24
N GLY A 66 13.19 21.63 5.63
CA GLY A 66 12.23 22.60 6.16
C GLY A 66 11.08 22.00 6.95
N ASP A 67 10.98 20.66 7.05
CA ASP A 67 9.89 19.99 7.75
C ASP A 67 9.96 20.14 9.30
N PRO A 68 8.83 19.93 10.01
CA PRO A 68 8.78 20.16 11.45
C PRO A 68 9.74 19.32 12.30
N LEU A 69 10.10 18.11 11.86
CA LEU A 69 11.07 17.29 12.60
C LEU A 69 12.49 17.84 12.40
N ALA A 70 12.86 18.19 11.17
CA ALA A 70 14.14 18.83 10.88
C ALA A 70 14.33 20.14 11.67
N GLN A 71 13.29 20.96 11.80
CA GLN A 71 13.32 22.17 12.61
C GLN A 71 13.60 21.90 14.10
N LEU A 72 13.09 20.78 14.63
CA LEU A 72 13.37 20.35 16.00
C LEU A 72 14.84 19.93 16.16
N LEU A 73 15.34 19.11 15.22
CA LEU A 73 16.69 18.56 15.23
C LEU A 73 17.77 19.65 15.02
N THR A 74 17.54 20.57 14.08
CA THR A 74 18.41 21.75 13.86
C THR A 74 18.42 22.69 15.06
N GLY A 75 17.33 22.74 15.81
CA GLY A 75 17.23 23.44 17.10
C GLY A 75 17.96 22.75 18.27
N GLY A 76 18.71 21.67 18.01
CA GLY A 76 19.50 20.96 19.03
C GLY A 76 18.71 19.95 19.86
N VAL A 77 17.46 19.64 19.49
CA VAL A 77 16.60 18.72 20.24
C VAL A 77 16.47 17.40 19.52
N PHE A 78 16.97 16.33 20.14
CA PHE A 78 17.02 14.99 19.57
C PHE A 78 16.22 14.00 20.43
N PRO A 79 14.88 13.98 20.30
CA PRO A 79 14.04 13.11 21.14
C PRO A 79 14.26 11.65 20.75
N LEU A 80 14.62 10.81 21.71
CA LEU A 80 14.94 9.39 21.47
C LEU A 80 13.79 8.43 21.82
N THR A 81 12.65 8.96 22.22
CA THR A 81 11.42 8.21 22.49
C THR A 81 10.22 8.95 21.92
N VAL A 82 9.13 8.24 21.67
CA VAL A 82 7.89 8.86 21.20
C VAL A 82 7.36 9.88 22.20
N ASP A 83 7.39 9.59 23.51
CA ASP A 83 6.90 10.51 24.54
C ASP A 83 7.69 11.82 24.53
N LYS A 84 9.04 11.75 24.49
CA LYS A 84 9.88 12.95 24.39
C LYS A 84 9.62 13.74 23.10
N LEU A 85 9.41 13.05 21.97
CA LEU A 85 9.08 13.74 20.72
C LEU A 85 7.77 14.51 20.84
N LEU A 86 6.73 13.88 21.40
CA LEU A 86 5.42 14.52 21.57
C LEU A 86 5.48 15.66 22.60
N ASP A 87 6.21 15.49 23.69
CA ASP A 87 6.41 16.52 24.72
C ASP A 87 7.11 17.76 24.13
N GLU A 88 8.14 17.57 23.32
CA GLU A 88 8.86 18.67 22.66
C GLU A 88 8.00 19.40 21.64
N LEU A 89 7.19 18.68 20.86
CA LEU A 89 6.21 19.29 19.94
C LEU A 89 5.16 20.10 20.72
N ASN A 90 4.68 19.58 21.84
CA ASN A 90 3.73 20.26 22.72
C ASN A 90 4.32 21.51 23.36
N ALA A 91 5.53 21.41 23.93
CA ALA A 91 6.21 22.51 24.60
C ALA A 91 6.48 23.69 23.66
N ARG A 92 6.73 23.42 22.38
CA ARG A 92 6.93 24.43 21.34
C ARG A 92 5.63 24.96 20.73
N GLY A 93 4.48 24.36 21.05
CA GLY A 93 3.19 24.72 20.47
C GLY A 93 3.12 24.48 18.95
N VAL A 94 3.99 23.64 18.40
CA VAL A 94 4.02 23.30 16.97
C VAL A 94 3.15 22.08 16.72
N LEU A 95 2.37 22.11 15.64
CA LEU A 95 1.45 21.02 15.26
C LEU A 95 0.52 20.61 16.43
N PRO A 96 -0.35 21.51 16.91
CA PRO A 96 -1.09 21.33 18.17
C PRO A 96 -2.13 20.21 18.12
N LYS A 97 -2.55 19.77 16.93
CA LYS A 97 -3.50 18.68 16.79
C LYS A 97 -2.76 17.35 16.80
N GLN A 98 -3.28 16.40 17.58
CA GLN A 98 -2.77 15.05 17.69
C GLN A 98 -3.91 14.04 17.52
N SER A 99 -3.69 13.03 16.70
CA SER A 99 -4.52 11.82 16.63
C SER A 99 -3.62 10.61 16.76
N SER A 100 -4.07 9.60 17.50
CA SER A 100 -3.33 8.33 17.69
C SER A 100 -4.19 7.19 17.21
N PHE A 101 -3.57 6.25 16.50
CA PHE A 101 -4.24 5.10 15.89
C PHE A 101 -3.46 3.84 16.27
N LEU A 102 -4.16 2.72 16.39
CA LEU A 102 -3.57 1.44 16.76
C LEU A 102 -3.81 0.42 15.66
N ILE A 103 -2.76 -0.28 15.25
CA ILE A 103 -2.80 -1.41 14.32
C ILE A 103 -2.19 -2.65 14.98
N SER A 104 -2.81 -3.80 14.72
CA SER A 104 -2.26 -5.12 15.06
C SER A 104 -2.93 -6.22 14.24
N GLU A 105 -2.14 -7.02 13.54
CA GLU A 105 -2.57 -8.23 12.80
C GLU A 105 -3.07 -9.34 13.73
N VAL A 106 -2.84 -9.22 15.04
CA VAL A 106 -3.33 -10.12 16.08
C VAL A 106 -4.38 -9.47 16.96
N GLY A 107 -4.77 -8.23 16.64
CA GLY A 107 -5.59 -7.38 17.49
C GLY A 107 -6.94 -8.01 17.81
N GLN A 108 -7.54 -8.72 16.86
CA GLN A 108 -8.88 -9.31 17.00
C GLN A 108 -8.85 -10.76 17.51
N ILE A 109 -7.67 -11.36 17.69
CA ILE A 109 -7.52 -12.67 18.33
C ILE A 109 -7.65 -12.45 19.85
N PRO A 110 -8.47 -13.20 20.59
CA PRO A 110 -8.51 -13.06 22.05
C PRO A 110 -7.17 -13.46 22.71
N PRO A 111 -6.59 -12.64 23.61
CA PRO A 111 -5.31 -12.97 24.26
C PRO A 111 -5.30 -14.35 24.95
N ALA A 112 -6.39 -14.71 25.63
CA ALA A 112 -6.55 -16.00 26.29
C ALA A 112 -6.49 -17.21 25.34
N GLN A 113 -6.74 -17.02 24.03
CA GLN A 113 -6.69 -18.07 23.02
C GLN A 113 -5.32 -18.15 22.32
N ALA A 114 -4.42 -17.20 22.57
CA ALA A 114 -3.16 -17.04 21.86
C ALA A 114 -2.03 -16.59 22.81
N THR A 115 -1.87 -17.29 23.94
CA THR A 115 -0.91 -16.93 24.99
C THR A 115 0.56 -17.01 24.55
N SER A 116 0.87 -17.82 23.54
CA SER A 116 2.19 -17.94 22.93
C SER A 116 2.47 -16.89 21.85
N LEU A 117 1.45 -16.13 21.44
CA LEU A 117 1.55 -15.21 20.31
C LEU A 117 2.11 -13.86 20.78
N ALA A 118 3.25 -13.45 20.21
CA ALA A 118 3.77 -12.12 20.41
C ALA A 118 2.79 -11.09 19.85
N ARG A 119 2.32 -10.17 20.69
CA ARG A 119 1.38 -9.11 20.30
C ARG A 119 2.12 -7.89 19.79
N ASP A 120 2.47 -7.93 18.51
CA ASP A 120 3.00 -6.77 17.81
C ASP A 120 1.85 -5.78 17.58
N MET A 121 1.91 -4.69 18.33
CA MET A 121 1.00 -3.55 18.21
C MET A 121 1.83 -2.32 17.86
N ARG A 122 1.32 -1.49 16.96
CA ARG A 122 2.00 -0.26 16.54
C ARG A 122 1.06 0.92 16.69
N PHE A 123 1.61 2.03 17.18
CA PHE A 123 0.96 3.31 17.08
C PHE A 123 1.33 3.98 15.77
N ALA A 124 0.33 4.46 15.05
CA ALA A 124 0.48 5.54 14.08
C ALA A 124 -0.05 6.82 14.72
N ILE A 125 0.77 7.87 14.79
CA ILE A 125 0.43 9.13 15.45
C ILE A 125 0.56 10.24 14.42
N VAL A 126 -0.50 11.02 14.26
CA VAL A 126 -0.53 12.16 13.36
C VAL A 126 -0.39 13.44 14.17
N ARG A 127 0.52 14.32 13.76
CA ARG A 127 0.60 15.70 14.25
C ARG A 127 0.34 16.66 13.10
N SER A 128 -0.47 17.68 13.35
CA SER A 128 -0.86 18.64 12.33
C SER A 128 -1.15 20.04 12.85
N ARG A 129 -1.02 21.03 11.96
CA ARG A 129 -1.58 22.39 12.13
C ARG A 129 -3.06 22.42 11.77
N SER A 130 -3.45 21.64 10.76
CA SER A 130 -4.80 21.62 10.18
C SER A 130 -5.36 20.20 10.14
N SER A 131 -6.24 19.89 9.18
CA SER A 131 -6.75 18.53 8.96
C SER A 131 -5.73 17.60 8.27
N ARG A 132 -4.67 18.15 7.68
CA ARG A 132 -3.66 17.37 6.93
C ARG A 132 -2.52 16.93 7.84
N ALA A 133 -1.98 15.73 7.63
CA ALA A 133 -0.79 15.27 8.34
C ALA A 133 0.43 16.15 7.97
N ASP A 134 1.06 16.73 8.99
CA ASP A 134 2.37 17.40 8.86
C ASP A 134 3.49 16.47 9.35
N LEU A 135 3.22 15.65 10.38
CA LEU A 135 4.04 14.50 10.76
C LEU A 135 3.17 13.25 10.89
N LEU A 136 3.65 12.13 10.36
CA LEU A 136 3.18 10.79 10.67
C LEU A 136 4.30 10.04 11.39
N ILE A 137 4.06 9.69 12.65
CA ILE A 137 5.01 9.03 13.54
C ILE A 137 4.57 7.57 13.71
N SER A 138 5.48 6.63 13.50
CA SER A 138 5.24 5.20 13.69
C SER A 138 6.19 4.65 14.74
N THR A 139 5.64 3.91 15.71
CA THR A 139 6.41 3.27 16.80
C THR A 139 5.68 2.02 17.30
N SER A 140 6.42 1.12 17.96
CA SER A 140 5.76 0.01 18.67
C SER A 140 4.97 0.53 19.88
N ALA A 141 3.76 0.00 20.06
CA ALA A 141 2.94 0.27 21.24
C ALA A 141 3.41 -0.52 22.47
N VAL A 142 4.20 -1.58 22.26
CA VAL A 142 4.70 -2.51 23.29
C VAL A 142 6.23 -2.43 23.40
N GLY A 143 6.79 -2.88 24.53
CA GLY A 143 8.25 -2.90 24.74
C GLY A 143 8.85 -1.57 25.22
N ASN A 144 10.18 -1.54 25.34
CA ASN A 144 10.91 -0.38 25.87
C ASN A 144 11.02 0.73 24.80
N PRO A 145 10.48 1.95 25.06
CA PRO A 145 10.46 3.06 24.10
C PRO A 145 11.86 3.51 23.63
N HIS A 146 12.92 3.23 24.40
CA HIS A 146 14.31 3.50 24.02
C HIS A 146 14.91 2.48 23.05
N THR A 147 14.23 1.36 22.79
CA THR A 147 14.78 0.26 21.97
C THR A 147 13.87 -0.13 20.81
N VAL A 148 12.58 0.16 20.90
CA VAL A 148 11.64 -0.05 19.80
C VAL A 148 11.90 0.93 18.66
N PHE A 149 11.50 0.57 17.45
CA PHE A 149 11.63 1.45 16.30
C PHE A 149 10.85 2.75 16.54
N LEU A 150 11.36 3.86 16.02
CA LEU A 150 10.68 5.14 15.97
C LEU A 150 11.00 5.74 14.60
N GLN A 151 9.96 5.92 13.79
CA GLN A 151 10.04 6.38 12.40
C GLN A 151 9.10 7.55 12.20
N VAL A 152 9.48 8.49 11.35
CA VAL A 152 8.68 9.69 11.06
C VAL A 152 8.71 9.98 9.56
N ALA A 153 7.53 10.17 8.97
CA ALA A 153 7.38 10.85 7.69
C ALA A 153 6.92 12.28 7.97
N ALA A 154 7.67 13.26 7.49
CA ALA A 154 7.45 14.67 7.79
C ALA A 154 7.26 15.47 6.50
N TRP A 155 6.16 16.21 6.40
CA TRP A 155 5.90 17.06 5.24
C TRP A 155 6.72 18.36 5.33
N ASP A 156 7.40 18.69 4.24
CA ASP A 156 8.11 19.94 4.04
C ASP A 156 7.29 20.89 3.17
N ASP A 157 6.83 22.02 3.73
CA ASP A 157 6.06 23.02 2.97
C ASP A 157 6.92 23.79 1.96
N HIS A 158 8.23 23.85 2.15
CA HIS A 158 9.12 24.58 1.26
C HIS A 158 9.45 23.77 0.01
N THR A 159 9.78 22.49 0.20
CA THR A 159 10.14 21.59 -0.91
C THR A 159 8.98 20.72 -1.39
N GLU A 160 7.81 20.85 -0.77
CA GLU A 160 6.55 20.16 -1.10
C GLU A 160 6.69 18.62 -1.24
N LEU A 161 7.36 17.99 -0.27
CA LEU A 161 7.60 16.55 -0.24
C LEU A 161 7.59 16.00 1.20
N PHE A 162 7.60 14.68 1.34
CA PHE A 162 7.84 14.03 2.61
C PHE A 162 9.33 13.68 2.77
N ASN A 163 9.90 14.05 3.92
CA ASN A 163 11.19 13.56 4.41
C ASN A 163 10.95 12.37 5.36
N TYR A 164 11.79 11.34 5.25
CA TYR A 164 11.68 10.11 6.03
C TYR A 164 12.83 10.02 7.02
N TYR A 165 12.48 9.81 8.29
CA TYR A 165 13.43 9.74 9.39
C TYR A 165 13.25 8.48 10.19
N MET A 166 14.34 8.02 10.80
CA MET A 166 14.28 6.96 11.78
C MET A 166 15.33 7.13 12.87
N ARG A 167 14.99 6.62 14.05
CA ARG A 167 15.92 6.54 15.17
C ARG A 167 16.73 5.25 15.10
N LEU A 168 18.05 5.36 15.01
CA LEU A 168 19.01 4.24 14.99
C LEU A 168 20.17 4.50 15.94
N GLY A 169 20.55 3.49 16.75
CA GLY A 169 21.74 3.57 17.61
C GLY A 169 21.76 4.75 18.60
N GLY A 170 20.61 5.31 18.98
CA GLY A 170 20.54 6.50 19.83
C GLY A 170 20.70 7.84 19.10
N ALA A 171 20.71 7.85 17.77
CA ALA A 171 20.75 9.02 16.91
C ALA A 171 19.54 9.06 15.95
N TRP A 172 19.36 10.18 15.26
CA TRP A 172 18.39 10.31 14.17
C TRP A 172 19.09 10.17 12.82
N VAL A 173 18.43 9.49 11.89
CA VAL A 173 18.89 9.30 10.51
C VAL A 173 17.80 9.80 9.57
N TRP A 174 18.13 10.73 8.69
CA TRP A 174 17.34 11.06 7.51
C TRP A 174 17.62 10.00 6.44
N ALA A 175 16.59 9.25 6.09
CA ALA A 175 16.63 8.09 5.21
C ALA A 175 16.24 8.41 3.76
N GLY A 176 16.10 9.70 3.44
CA GLY A 176 15.71 10.21 2.13
C GLY A 176 14.35 10.92 2.14
N ASN A 177 13.85 11.19 0.95
CA ASN A 177 12.59 11.92 0.73
C ASN A 177 11.74 11.26 -0.36
N SER A 178 10.57 11.83 -0.64
CA SER A 178 9.61 11.30 -1.62
C SER A 178 10.22 11.02 -3.02
N TYR A 179 11.17 11.82 -3.48
CA TYR A 179 11.82 11.59 -4.79
C TYR A 179 12.82 10.44 -4.76
N HIS A 180 13.48 10.19 -3.63
CA HIS A 180 14.34 9.02 -3.47
C HIS A 180 13.54 7.71 -3.52
N ALA A 181 12.27 7.72 -3.12
CA ALA A 181 11.39 6.56 -3.31
C ALA A 181 11.18 6.21 -4.78
N LEU A 182 11.15 7.22 -5.65
CA LEU A 182 10.94 7.06 -7.08
C LEU A 182 12.24 6.74 -7.82
N ALA A 183 13.40 7.20 -7.35
CA ALA A 183 14.67 7.00 -8.04
C ALA A 183 15.06 5.50 -8.11
N PRO A 184 15.44 4.96 -9.29
CA PRO A 184 15.74 3.53 -9.45
C PRO A 184 16.74 2.93 -8.42
N PRO A 185 17.83 3.60 -8.01
CA PRO A 185 18.79 2.99 -7.07
C PRO A 185 18.22 2.76 -5.66
N SER A 186 17.35 3.65 -5.19
CA SER A 186 16.80 3.64 -3.83
C SER A 186 15.36 3.11 -3.73
N ARG A 187 14.64 3.03 -4.85
CA ARG A 187 13.27 2.49 -4.92
C ARG A 187 13.23 1.07 -4.34
N GLY A 188 12.27 0.83 -3.43
CA GLY A 188 12.10 -0.49 -2.81
C GLY A 188 13.10 -0.82 -1.70
N ASN A 189 14.01 0.10 -1.36
CA ASN A 189 15.05 -0.09 -0.34
C ASN A 189 14.83 0.83 0.87
N GLY A 190 15.25 0.37 2.05
CA GLY A 190 15.08 1.11 3.31
C GLY A 190 13.60 1.44 3.56
N PRO A 191 13.21 2.69 3.87
CA PRO A 191 11.81 3.06 4.04
C PRO A 191 10.97 2.95 2.75
N PHE A 192 11.62 2.91 1.58
CA PHE A 192 10.93 2.87 0.28
C PHE A 192 10.50 1.46 -0.13
N ASP A 193 10.72 0.45 0.72
CA ASP A 193 10.08 -0.86 0.59
C ASP A 193 8.57 -0.80 0.86
N SER A 194 8.15 0.14 1.70
CA SER A 194 6.77 0.39 2.10
C SER A 194 6.25 1.67 1.48
N HIS A 195 7.11 2.70 1.36
CA HIS A 195 6.78 4.00 0.77
C HIS A 195 7.28 4.14 -0.68
N ILE A 196 7.10 3.11 -1.52
CA ILE A 196 7.76 3.02 -2.85
C ILE A 196 7.41 4.16 -3.82
N ASN A 197 6.29 4.86 -3.62
CA ASN A 197 5.88 6.01 -4.43
C ASN A 197 6.09 7.37 -3.73
N GLY A 198 6.77 7.38 -2.58
CA GLY A 198 7.16 8.61 -1.87
C GLY A 198 6.02 9.29 -1.10
N SER A 199 4.91 8.58 -0.88
CA SER A 199 3.71 9.07 -0.20
C SER A 199 3.61 8.52 1.25
N LEU A 200 2.52 8.87 1.94
CA LEU A 200 2.08 8.18 3.15
C LEU A 200 1.41 6.85 2.78
N VAL A 201 1.53 5.84 3.64
CA VAL A 201 1.02 4.49 3.36
C VAL A 201 0.14 4.00 4.50
N MET A 202 -1.02 3.47 4.13
CA MET A 202 -1.88 2.64 4.97
C MET A 202 -2.38 1.51 4.07
N LYS A 203 -2.20 0.25 4.50
CA LYS A 203 -2.54 -0.91 3.67
C LYS A 203 -4.04 -1.04 3.47
N GLU A 204 -4.84 -0.59 4.44
CA GLU A 204 -6.30 -0.72 4.43
C GLU A 204 -6.91 0.68 4.34
N LEU A 205 -7.24 1.14 3.14
CA LEU A 205 -7.83 2.48 2.92
C LEU A 205 -9.32 2.40 2.62
N LYS A 206 -10.01 1.42 3.19
CA LYS A 206 -11.47 1.35 3.16
C LYS A 206 -11.99 0.44 4.26
N GLN A 207 -13.26 0.61 4.56
CA GLN A 207 -14.01 -0.28 5.44
C GLN A 207 -13.78 -1.76 5.02
N PRO A 208 -13.50 -2.67 5.98
CA PRO A 208 -13.65 -2.49 7.44
C PRO A 208 -12.35 -2.22 8.22
N TRP A 209 -11.23 -1.91 7.57
CA TRP A 209 -9.93 -1.71 8.24
C TRP A 209 -9.56 -2.89 9.16
N MET A 210 -9.46 -4.06 8.53
CA MET A 210 -9.28 -5.37 9.16
C MET A 210 -8.29 -5.48 10.33
N ASN A 211 -7.16 -4.76 10.31
CA ASN A 211 -6.12 -4.86 11.34
C ASN A 211 -6.07 -3.64 12.28
N TRP A 212 -6.93 -2.65 12.07
CA TRP A 212 -6.91 -1.40 12.82
C TRP A 212 -7.99 -1.35 13.89
N GLN A 213 -7.74 -0.59 14.96
CA GLN A 213 -8.81 -0.09 15.81
C GLN A 213 -9.70 0.83 14.98
N SER A 214 -10.98 0.51 14.85
CA SER A 214 -11.94 1.25 14.02
C SER A 214 -13.36 1.16 14.57
N GLN A 215 -14.30 1.82 13.90
CA GLN A 215 -15.73 1.61 14.15
C GLN A 215 -16.22 0.17 13.82
N ASN A 216 -15.45 -0.61 13.06
CA ASN A 216 -15.82 -1.96 12.64
C ASN A 216 -15.13 -3.08 13.41
N ALA A 217 -13.96 -2.81 14.00
CA ALA A 217 -13.20 -3.79 14.75
C ALA A 217 -12.48 -3.15 15.94
N THR A 218 -12.43 -3.88 17.06
CA THR A 218 -11.70 -3.47 18.26
C THR A 218 -10.46 -4.35 18.46
N ILE A 219 -9.34 -3.71 18.79
CA ILE A 219 -8.13 -4.41 19.21
C ILE A 219 -8.31 -4.85 20.67
N LEU A 220 -8.22 -6.15 20.90
CA LEU A 220 -8.40 -6.79 22.19
C LEU A 220 -7.09 -6.78 22.98
N LEU A 221 -7.17 -6.27 24.22
CA LEU A 221 -6.09 -6.30 25.21
C LEU A 221 -6.53 -7.10 26.43
N ASP A 222 -5.58 -7.71 27.13
CA ASP A 222 -5.82 -8.26 28.47
C ASP A 222 -6.31 -7.15 29.43
N GLU A 223 -7.11 -7.50 30.43
CA GLU A 223 -7.67 -6.53 31.38
C GLU A 223 -6.60 -5.69 32.08
N ASN A 224 -5.46 -6.31 32.40
CA ASN A 224 -4.33 -5.68 33.09
C ASN A 224 -3.20 -5.24 32.14
N ASP A 225 -3.45 -5.19 30.83
CA ASP A 225 -2.43 -4.79 29.87
C ASP A 225 -1.96 -3.34 30.14
N PRO A 226 -0.65 -3.09 30.31
CA PRO A 226 -0.12 -1.75 30.62
C PRO A 226 -0.42 -0.72 29.51
N LEU A 227 -0.68 -1.16 28.27
CA LEU A 227 -1.07 -0.29 27.18
C LEU A 227 -2.34 0.51 27.50
N ARG A 228 -3.27 -0.06 28.29
CA ARG A 228 -4.52 0.60 28.73
C ARG A 228 -4.28 1.89 29.54
N GLN A 229 -3.10 2.02 30.16
CA GLN A 229 -2.73 3.19 30.95
C GLN A 229 -1.99 4.26 30.14
N LYS A 230 -1.62 3.98 28.88
CA LYS A 230 -0.94 4.96 28.02
C LYS A 230 -1.94 5.98 27.49
N SER A 231 -1.59 7.26 27.58
CA SER A 231 -2.42 8.36 27.03
C SER A 231 -2.73 8.19 25.54
N LEU A 232 -1.77 7.69 24.75
CA LEU A 232 -1.96 7.39 23.32
C LEU A 232 -3.04 6.33 23.07
N TYR A 233 -3.19 5.36 23.97
CA TYR A 233 -4.22 4.32 23.86
C TYR A 233 -5.59 4.82 24.36
N GLN A 234 -5.61 5.61 25.42
CA GLN A 234 -6.85 6.16 25.98
C GLN A 234 -7.53 7.17 25.04
N ASN A 235 -6.78 7.76 24.11
CA ASN A 235 -7.24 8.76 23.16
C ASN A 235 -7.11 8.28 21.70
N LEU A 236 -7.38 6.99 21.46
CA LEU A 236 -7.38 6.45 20.11
C LEU A 236 -8.49 7.07 19.26
N SER A 237 -8.12 7.43 18.04
CA SER A 237 -9.03 7.69 16.93
C SER A 237 -9.20 6.40 16.12
N GLY A 238 -10.35 6.22 15.46
CA GLY A 238 -10.59 5.05 14.62
C GLY A 238 -9.94 5.18 13.25
N ALA A 239 -9.66 4.03 12.63
CA ALA A 239 -9.02 3.90 11.33
C ALA A 239 -9.71 4.68 10.20
N GLU A 240 -11.04 4.82 10.28
CA GLU A 240 -11.83 5.63 9.35
C GLU A 240 -11.35 7.09 9.28
N SER A 241 -10.85 7.63 10.38
CA SER A 241 -10.25 8.98 10.40
C SER A 241 -8.83 8.99 9.84
N LEU A 242 -8.04 7.93 10.10
CA LEU A 242 -6.68 7.80 9.53
C LEU A 242 -6.73 7.66 8.01
N GLU A 243 -7.70 6.91 7.48
CA GLU A 243 -7.90 6.76 6.05
C GLU A 243 -7.99 8.13 5.36
N SER A 244 -8.86 9.02 5.83
CA SER A 244 -9.00 10.36 5.25
C SER A 244 -7.68 11.14 5.31
N ILE A 245 -6.98 11.09 6.45
CA ILE A 245 -5.69 11.77 6.62
C ILE A 245 -4.63 11.24 5.65
N VAL A 246 -4.55 9.92 5.47
CA VAL A 246 -3.57 9.28 4.58
C VAL A 246 -3.91 9.56 3.12
N ARG A 247 -5.19 9.45 2.73
CA ARG A 247 -5.66 9.82 1.38
C ARG A 247 -5.33 11.28 1.07
N ASP A 248 -5.56 12.20 2.00
CA ASP A 248 -5.20 13.62 1.86
C ASP A 248 -3.69 13.81 1.73
N GLY A 249 -2.88 13.08 2.48
CA GLY A 249 -1.42 13.12 2.39
C GLY A 249 -0.88 12.61 1.04
N ILE A 250 -1.48 11.53 0.52
CA ILE A 250 -1.22 11.00 -0.82
C ILE A 250 -1.57 12.07 -1.87
N ALA A 251 -2.80 12.61 -1.81
CA ALA A 251 -3.26 13.63 -2.75
C ALA A 251 -2.39 14.89 -2.73
N ARG A 252 -1.96 15.33 -1.53
CA ARG A 252 -1.03 16.45 -1.33
C ARG A 252 0.30 16.20 -2.03
N TRP A 253 0.90 15.02 -1.84
CA TRP A 253 2.14 14.63 -2.51
C TRP A 253 1.97 14.55 -4.03
N THR A 254 0.93 13.88 -4.52
CA THR A 254 0.64 13.80 -5.96
C THR A 254 0.50 15.18 -6.59
N THR A 255 -0.22 16.10 -5.93
CA THR A 255 -0.40 17.47 -6.41
C THR A 255 0.94 18.21 -6.54
N ALA A 256 1.81 18.09 -5.54
CA ALA A 256 3.14 18.70 -5.55
C ALA A 256 4.04 18.06 -6.60
N ARG A 257 4.07 16.72 -6.65
CA ARG A 257 4.84 15.95 -7.63
C ARG A 257 4.49 16.37 -9.06
N LEU A 258 3.19 16.44 -9.40
CA LEU A 258 2.73 16.87 -10.72
C LEU A 258 3.18 18.29 -11.05
N LYS A 259 3.06 19.21 -10.08
CA LYS A 259 3.54 20.60 -10.23
C LYS A 259 5.04 20.64 -10.54
N HIS A 260 5.85 19.85 -9.86
CA HIS A 260 7.31 19.82 -10.06
C HIS A 260 7.74 19.10 -11.35
N THR A 261 6.95 18.15 -11.86
CA THR A 261 7.26 17.47 -13.14
C THR A 261 6.97 18.34 -14.36
N MET A 262 6.16 19.39 -14.22
CA MET A 262 5.83 20.33 -15.29
C MET A 262 6.87 21.45 -15.38
N THR A 263 7.46 21.64 -16.56
CA THR A 263 8.40 22.75 -16.82
C THR A 263 7.67 24.01 -17.25
N THR A 264 8.33 25.16 -17.15
CA THR A 264 7.80 26.46 -17.59
C THR A 264 7.52 26.55 -19.09
N GLU A 265 8.05 25.62 -19.88
CA GLU A 265 7.90 25.57 -21.35
C GLU A 265 6.80 24.59 -21.80
N GLY A 266 5.97 24.12 -20.88
CA GLY A 266 4.91 23.16 -21.19
C GLY A 266 5.43 21.76 -21.51
N GLN A 267 6.61 21.39 -20.97
CA GLN A 267 7.09 20.01 -21.01
C GLN A 267 6.76 19.31 -19.70
N ILE A 268 6.64 18.00 -19.74
CA ILE A 268 6.53 17.14 -18.58
C ILE A 268 7.69 16.15 -18.57
N THR A 269 8.34 16.02 -17.41
CA THR A 269 9.47 15.11 -17.20
C THR A 269 9.05 13.93 -16.33
N HIS A 270 9.78 12.82 -16.44
CA HIS A 270 9.51 11.56 -15.74
C HIS A 270 8.07 11.06 -15.92
N VAL A 271 7.54 11.15 -17.14
CA VAL A 271 6.19 10.65 -17.46
C VAL A 271 6.10 9.14 -17.21
N ASP A 272 7.18 8.41 -17.50
CA ASP A 272 7.34 6.99 -17.18
C ASP A 272 7.18 6.71 -15.67
N TRP A 273 7.62 7.61 -14.79
CA TRP A 273 7.42 7.44 -13.34
C TRP A 273 5.97 7.68 -12.92
N LEU A 274 5.26 8.61 -13.58
CA LEU A 274 3.86 8.89 -13.31
C LEU A 274 2.97 7.74 -13.81
N LEU A 275 3.13 7.36 -15.08
CA LEU A 275 2.31 6.33 -15.71
C LEU A 275 2.70 4.91 -15.31
N ARG A 276 3.82 4.72 -14.61
CA ARG A 276 4.09 3.48 -13.88
C ARG A 276 2.88 3.07 -13.03
N GLN A 277 2.24 4.02 -12.36
CA GLN A 277 1.10 3.77 -11.48
C GLN A 277 -0.22 3.48 -12.22
N LEU A 278 -0.29 3.82 -13.52
CA LEU A 278 -1.39 3.41 -14.40
C LEU A 278 -1.16 2.01 -14.98
N CYS A 279 0.08 1.71 -15.40
CA CYS A 279 0.40 0.50 -16.15
C CYS A 279 0.72 -0.70 -15.26
N ILE A 280 1.40 -0.51 -14.12
CA ILE A 280 1.85 -1.59 -13.25
C ILE A 280 1.29 -1.46 -11.84
N THR A 281 1.16 -2.60 -11.15
CA THR A 281 0.88 -2.63 -9.71
C THR A 281 2.15 -2.25 -8.95
N THR A 282 2.22 -1.01 -8.49
CA THR A 282 3.41 -0.51 -7.78
C THR A 282 3.39 -0.88 -6.30
N THR A 283 2.20 -0.77 -5.70
CA THR A 283 1.80 -1.22 -4.36
C THR A 283 0.41 -1.83 -4.45
N VAL A 284 -0.12 -2.29 -3.31
CA VAL A 284 -1.53 -2.70 -3.20
C VAL A 284 -2.11 -2.17 -1.91
N ASN A 285 -3.42 -1.92 -1.93
CA ASN A 285 -4.22 -1.91 -0.70
C ASN A 285 -4.77 -3.32 -0.42
N LEU A 286 -5.31 -3.53 0.77
CA LEU A 286 -6.03 -4.74 1.17
C LEU A 286 -7.51 -4.42 1.33
N ALA A 287 -8.34 -5.30 0.79
CA ALA A 287 -9.79 -5.24 0.85
C ALA A 287 -10.35 -6.55 1.39
N SER A 288 -11.49 -6.48 2.07
CA SER A 288 -12.23 -7.67 2.52
C SER A 288 -13.73 -7.45 2.39
N SER A 289 -14.51 -8.50 2.62
CA SER A 289 -15.92 -8.30 2.93
C SER A 289 -16.06 -7.51 4.24
N THR A 290 -17.18 -6.82 4.41
CA THR A 290 -17.56 -6.21 5.70
C THR A 290 -18.14 -7.24 6.68
N THR A 291 -18.45 -8.45 6.19
CA THR A 291 -18.89 -9.60 6.99
C THR A 291 -17.68 -10.24 7.68
N THR A 292 -17.77 -10.48 8.98
CA THR A 292 -16.71 -11.20 9.71
C THR A 292 -16.71 -12.68 9.33
N SER A 293 -15.52 -13.29 9.34
CA SER A 293 -15.37 -14.72 9.03
C SER A 293 -16.16 -15.60 10.01
N ALA A 294 -16.18 -15.23 11.29
CA ALA A 294 -16.95 -15.94 12.31
C ALA A 294 -18.46 -15.89 12.03
N MET A 295 -19.00 -14.75 11.60
CA MET A 295 -20.42 -14.62 11.24
C MET A 295 -20.77 -15.47 10.02
N ALA A 296 -19.95 -15.43 8.97
CA ALA A 296 -20.15 -16.22 7.75
C ALA A 296 -20.14 -17.74 8.04
N VAL A 297 -19.30 -18.19 8.98
CA VAL A 297 -19.25 -19.60 9.38
C VAL A 297 -20.43 -19.99 10.29
N ALA A 298 -20.86 -19.10 11.18
CA ALA A 298 -21.94 -19.34 12.12
C ALA A 298 -23.33 -19.36 11.45
N ASP A 299 -23.57 -18.46 10.49
CA ASP A 299 -24.79 -18.43 9.69
C ASP A 299 -24.45 -18.54 8.20
N GLN A 300 -24.48 -19.77 7.69
CA GLN A 300 -24.15 -20.07 6.30
C GLN A 300 -25.23 -19.63 5.29
N SER A 301 -26.35 -19.08 5.76
CA SER A 301 -27.41 -18.54 4.90
C SER A 301 -27.17 -17.09 4.49
N VAL A 302 -26.28 -16.36 5.19
CA VAL A 302 -26.00 -14.96 4.86
C VAL A 302 -25.33 -14.82 3.49
N GLU A 303 -25.64 -13.73 2.81
CA GLU A 303 -24.92 -13.33 1.61
C GLU A 303 -23.57 -12.72 2.00
N LEU A 304 -22.50 -13.32 1.50
CA LEU A 304 -21.17 -12.76 1.53
C LEU A 304 -20.92 -11.97 0.25
N ARG A 305 -20.41 -10.75 0.40
CA ARG A 305 -20.01 -9.88 -0.72
C ARG A 305 -18.50 -9.74 -0.75
N PRO A 306 -17.79 -10.39 -1.69
CA PRO A 306 -16.39 -10.10 -1.95
C PRO A 306 -16.20 -8.62 -2.36
N PRO A 307 -15.03 -8.01 -2.09
CA PRO A 307 -14.74 -6.65 -2.53
C PRO A 307 -14.99 -6.46 -4.03
N LEU A 308 -15.67 -5.38 -4.44
CA LEU A 308 -15.90 -5.12 -5.86
C LEU A 308 -14.57 -4.98 -6.65
N SER A 309 -13.55 -4.43 -5.99
CA SER A 309 -12.19 -4.29 -6.52
C SER A 309 -11.44 -5.61 -6.75
N PHE A 310 -11.97 -6.74 -6.26
CA PHE A 310 -11.48 -8.06 -6.64
C PHE A 310 -11.79 -8.36 -8.11
N TRP A 311 -12.89 -7.84 -8.65
CA TRP A 311 -13.36 -8.20 -9.98
C TRP A 311 -12.76 -7.32 -11.08
N PHE A 312 -12.63 -6.02 -10.84
CA PHE A 312 -12.05 -5.04 -11.75
C PHE A 312 -11.67 -3.76 -10.98
N ASN A 313 -11.00 -2.80 -11.62
CA ASN A 313 -10.59 -1.55 -10.97
C ASN A 313 -11.77 -0.58 -10.86
N ASN A 314 -12.74 -0.88 -9.98
CA ASN A 314 -13.95 -0.09 -9.82
C ASN A 314 -13.66 1.36 -9.37
N ASN A 315 -12.70 1.54 -8.46
CA ASN A 315 -12.34 2.87 -7.96
C ASN A 315 -11.71 3.75 -9.05
N GLY A 316 -10.94 3.17 -9.97
CA GLY A 316 -10.39 3.89 -11.12
C GLY A 316 -11.42 4.13 -12.21
N LEU A 317 -12.16 3.09 -12.62
CA LEU A 317 -13.07 3.16 -13.76
C LEU A 317 -14.39 3.86 -13.42
N ILE A 318 -15.05 3.50 -12.33
CA ILE A 318 -16.34 4.09 -11.95
C ILE A 318 -16.11 5.42 -11.25
N ASP A 319 -15.43 5.40 -10.09
CA ASP A 319 -15.35 6.59 -9.24
C ASP A 319 -14.40 7.66 -9.82
N GLY A 320 -13.31 7.23 -10.47
CA GLY A 320 -12.30 8.12 -11.04
C GLY A 320 -12.63 8.65 -12.45
N LEU A 321 -13.10 7.77 -13.33
CA LEU A 321 -13.30 8.05 -14.76
C LEU A 321 -14.79 8.11 -15.17
N ASN A 322 -15.70 8.00 -14.20
CA ASN A 322 -17.15 8.14 -14.39
C ASN A 322 -17.71 7.19 -15.47
N ILE A 323 -17.27 5.93 -15.51
CA ILE A 323 -17.91 4.92 -16.36
C ILE A 323 -19.35 4.68 -15.86
N PRO A 324 -20.39 4.96 -16.69
CA PRO A 324 -21.77 4.98 -16.26
C PRO A 324 -22.37 3.57 -16.29
N LEU A 325 -22.26 2.85 -15.18
CA LEU A 325 -23.00 1.59 -15.03
C LEU A 325 -24.51 1.86 -14.91
N ARG A 326 -25.34 0.89 -15.29
CA ARG A 326 -26.80 0.93 -15.13
C ARG A 326 -27.18 1.04 -13.65
N ASP A 327 -28.30 1.71 -13.38
CA ASP A 327 -28.84 1.92 -12.02
C ASP A 327 -29.17 0.60 -11.29
N ASP A 328 -29.41 -0.48 -12.04
CA ASP A 328 -29.69 -1.82 -11.52
C ASP A 328 -28.43 -2.69 -11.35
N PHE A 329 -27.23 -2.12 -11.52
CA PHE A 329 -25.97 -2.83 -11.31
C PHE A 329 -25.88 -3.35 -9.87
N THR A 330 -25.67 -4.66 -9.73
CA THR A 330 -25.51 -5.32 -8.43
C THR A 330 -24.17 -6.04 -8.35
N PRO A 331 -23.37 -5.80 -7.29
CA PRO A 331 -22.14 -6.56 -7.08
C PRO A 331 -22.41 -8.06 -6.87
N PRO A 332 -21.52 -8.96 -7.32
CA PRO A 332 -21.66 -10.39 -7.14
C PRO A 332 -21.75 -10.78 -5.67
N VAL A 333 -22.67 -11.69 -5.37
CA VAL A 333 -22.90 -12.25 -4.03
C VAL A 333 -22.67 -13.75 -4.04
N VAL A 334 -22.23 -14.28 -2.91
CA VAL A 334 -22.11 -15.72 -2.68
C VAL A 334 -22.77 -16.10 -1.37
N THR A 335 -23.35 -17.29 -1.28
CA THR A 335 -23.80 -17.80 0.02
C THR A 335 -22.59 -18.06 0.92
N ALA A 336 -22.69 -17.69 2.19
CA ALA A 336 -21.64 -17.93 3.17
C ALA A 336 -21.32 -19.43 3.33
N LYS A 337 -22.26 -20.31 2.96
CA LYS A 337 -22.00 -21.75 2.82
C LYS A 337 -20.80 -22.07 1.93
N LEU A 338 -20.76 -21.53 0.71
CA LEU A 338 -19.66 -21.84 -0.22
C LEU A 338 -18.31 -21.33 0.30
N TYR A 339 -18.34 -20.19 1.00
CA TYR A 339 -17.19 -19.65 1.73
C TYR A 339 -16.74 -20.60 2.85
N ALA A 340 -17.64 -21.01 3.75
CA ALA A 340 -17.29 -21.94 4.83
C ALA A 340 -16.75 -23.28 4.31
N ASP A 341 -17.36 -23.81 3.24
CA ASP A 341 -16.90 -25.04 2.59
C ASP A 341 -15.48 -24.89 2.02
N SER A 342 -15.11 -23.71 1.49
CA SER A 342 -13.77 -23.45 0.95
C SER A 342 -12.71 -23.32 2.04
N LEU A 343 -13.04 -22.74 3.20
CA LEU A 343 -12.13 -22.66 4.34
C LEU A 343 -11.70 -24.07 4.80
N VAL A 344 -12.63 -25.02 4.82
CA VAL A 344 -12.36 -26.42 5.16
C VAL A 344 -11.57 -27.11 4.06
N ARG A 345 -12.00 -26.98 2.79
CA ARG A 345 -11.33 -27.62 1.63
C ARG A 345 -9.86 -27.24 1.54
N TYR A 346 -9.56 -25.97 1.76
CA TYR A 346 -8.23 -25.42 1.58
C TYR A 346 -7.44 -25.26 2.89
N ASP A 347 -7.94 -25.83 3.99
CA ASP A 347 -7.32 -25.77 5.33
C ASP A 347 -6.82 -24.36 5.68
N PHE A 348 -7.73 -23.39 5.55
CA PHE A 348 -7.41 -22.00 5.87
C PHE A 348 -6.98 -21.87 7.32
N ALA A 349 -5.86 -21.20 7.56
CA ALA A 349 -5.40 -20.92 8.91
C ALA A 349 -4.51 -19.67 8.99
N LEU A 350 -4.65 -18.93 10.08
CA LEU A 350 -3.69 -17.95 10.54
C LEU A 350 -2.56 -18.67 11.28
N THR A 351 -1.30 -18.46 10.89
CA THR A 351 -0.15 -19.17 11.50
C THR A 351 1.05 -18.25 11.74
N GLN A 352 1.66 -18.36 12.93
CA GLN A 352 2.87 -17.64 13.31
C GLN A 352 3.64 -18.43 14.38
N GLY A 353 4.87 -18.87 14.06
CA GLY A 353 5.59 -19.79 14.94
C GLY A 353 4.74 -21.03 15.24
N GLU A 354 4.57 -21.35 16.53
CA GLU A 354 3.71 -22.45 17.01
C GLU A 354 2.21 -22.09 17.04
N PHE A 355 1.84 -20.82 16.90
CA PHE A 355 0.44 -20.41 16.89
C PHE A 355 -0.25 -20.81 15.58
N THR A 356 -1.42 -21.43 15.69
CA THR A 356 -2.30 -21.75 14.57
C THR A 356 -3.76 -21.53 14.97
N GLN A 357 -4.49 -20.77 14.17
CA GLN A 357 -5.94 -20.60 14.29
C GLN A 357 -6.60 -20.96 12.96
N LYS A 358 -7.50 -21.94 12.97
CA LYS A 358 -8.26 -22.33 11.77
C LYS A 358 -9.21 -21.21 11.34
N GLY A 359 -9.39 -21.08 10.02
CA GLY A 359 -10.22 -20.08 9.37
C GLY A 359 -9.41 -19.01 8.64
N ASP A 360 -10.13 -18.03 8.10
CA ASP A 360 -9.58 -16.84 7.46
C ASP A 360 -9.19 -15.78 8.53
N THR A 361 -8.84 -14.57 8.08
CA THR A 361 -8.68 -13.41 8.96
C THR A 361 -10.01 -13.00 9.64
N PHE A 362 -9.99 -11.97 10.48
CA PHE A 362 -11.19 -11.50 11.18
C PHE A 362 -12.35 -11.16 10.24
N PHE A 363 -12.07 -10.50 9.12
CA PHE A 363 -13.03 -10.27 8.05
C PHE A 363 -12.86 -11.27 6.92
N ALA A 364 -13.97 -11.67 6.32
CA ALA A 364 -13.97 -12.70 5.30
C ALA A 364 -13.37 -12.21 3.97
N PHE A 365 -12.66 -13.10 3.28
CA PHE A 365 -12.26 -12.92 1.89
C PHE A 365 -11.31 -11.72 1.67
N VAL A 366 -10.24 -11.65 2.45
CA VAL A 366 -9.22 -10.59 2.29
C VAL A 366 -8.43 -10.80 0.99
N VAL A 367 -8.26 -9.76 0.19
CA VAL A 367 -7.53 -9.80 -1.09
C VAL A 367 -6.77 -8.49 -1.33
N PRO A 368 -5.67 -8.52 -2.09
CA PRO A 368 -5.05 -7.31 -2.58
C PRO A 368 -5.93 -6.60 -3.60
N GLU A 369 -5.91 -5.28 -3.59
CA GLU A 369 -6.58 -4.39 -4.54
C GLU A 369 -5.65 -3.29 -5.05
N VAL A 370 -6.07 -2.56 -6.08
CA VAL A 370 -5.32 -1.42 -6.61
C VAL A 370 -5.14 -0.37 -5.51
N ALA A 371 -3.92 0.11 -5.35
CA ALA A 371 -3.61 1.10 -4.33
C ALA A 371 -4.28 2.45 -4.63
N PHE A 372 -4.72 3.15 -3.60
CA PHE A 372 -5.31 4.49 -3.75
C PHE A 372 -4.31 5.48 -4.37
N GLU A 373 -3.03 5.41 -4.02
CA GLU A 373 -2.01 6.28 -4.60
C GLU A 373 -1.84 6.09 -6.11
N ASP A 374 -2.10 4.88 -6.62
CA ASP A 374 -2.08 4.62 -8.05
C ASP A 374 -3.27 5.27 -8.76
N ILE A 375 -4.44 5.22 -8.12
CA ILE A 375 -5.68 5.83 -8.62
C ILE A 375 -5.61 7.37 -8.57
N ASP A 376 -5.11 7.93 -7.46
CA ASP A 376 -5.05 9.38 -7.24
C ASP A 376 -4.15 10.08 -8.26
N VAL A 377 -2.99 9.49 -8.60
CA VAL A 377 -2.11 10.03 -9.66
C VAL A 377 -2.84 10.11 -11.00
N VAL A 378 -3.56 9.05 -11.38
CA VAL A 378 -4.32 9.02 -12.63
C VAL A 378 -5.45 10.06 -12.61
N ASN A 379 -6.22 10.12 -11.53
CA ASN A 379 -7.32 11.07 -11.37
C ASN A 379 -6.83 12.52 -11.44
N GLN A 380 -5.69 12.84 -10.82
CA GLN A 380 -5.13 14.18 -10.87
C GLN A 380 -4.52 14.52 -12.24
N MET A 381 -3.95 13.55 -12.96
CA MET A 381 -3.50 13.78 -14.34
C MET A 381 -4.68 14.02 -15.29
N VAL A 382 -5.79 13.33 -15.11
CA VAL A 382 -7.02 13.52 -15.90
C VAL A 382 -7.69 14.86 -15.58
N SER A 383 -7.83 15.21 -14.30
CA SER A 383 -8.48 16.47 -13.89
C SER A 383 -7.69 17.73 -14.27
N ARG A 384 -6.39 17.58 -14.52
CA ARG A 384 -5.49 18.62 -15.03
C ARG A 384 -5.27 18.55 -16.54
N GLU A 385 -6.03 17.71 -17.26
CA GLU A 385 -5.98 17.55 -18.71
C GLU A 385 -4.60 17.11 -19.25
N ILE A 386 -3.73 16.57 -18.39
CA ILE A 386 -2.45 15.95 -18.79
C ILE A 386 -2.73 14.64 -19.52
N LEU A 387 -3.71 13.88 -19.04
CA LEU A 387 -4.26 12.71 -19.73
C LEU A 387 -5.73 12.94 -20.07
N THR A 388 -6.20 12.34 -21.16
CA THR A 388 -7.64 12.23 -21.39
C THR A 388 -8.22 11.08 -20.56
N ALA A 389 -9.47 11.23 -20.12
CA ALA A 389 -10.18 10.16 -19.42
C ALA A 389 -10.30 8.89 -20.28
N HIS A 390 -10.52 9.06 -21.59
CA HIS A 390 -10.59 7.95 -22.55
C HIS A 390 -9.26 7.18 -22.65
N PHE A 391 -8.11 7.85 -22.57
CA PHE A 391 -6.81 7.18 -22.60
C PHE A 391 -6.59 6.37 -21.33
N ALA A 392 -6.81 7.00 -20.16
CA ALA A 392 -6.68 6.32 -18.88
C ALA A 392 -7.61 5.09 -18.80
N ALA A 393 -8.88 5.24 -19.23
CA ALA A 393 -9.84 4.15 -19.30
C ALA A 393 -9.40 3.06 -20.30
N SER A 394 -8.86 3.44 -21.46
CA SER A 394 -8.39 2.48 -22.46
C SER A 394 -7.24 1.62 -21.94
N VAL A 395 -6.33 2.19 -21.15
CA VAL A 395 -5.26 1.43 -20.47
C VAL A 395 -5.82 0.55 -19.36
N LEU A 396 -6.72 1.07 -18.51
CA LEU A 396 -7.34 0.29 -17.43
C LEU A 396 -8.25 -0.84 -17.94
N MET A 397 -8.82 -0.68 -19.14
CA MET A 397 -9.64 -1.67 -19.81
C MET A 397 -8.84 -2.80 -20.48
N VAL A 398 -7.52 -2.69 -20.59
CA VAL A 398 -6.64 -3.80 -21.00
C VAL A 398 -6.52 -4.80 -19.86
N ASP A 399 -6.98 -6.04 -20.09
CA ASP A 399 -7.00 -7.10 -19.08
C ASP A 399 -7.72 -6.66 -17.78
N PHE A 400 -8.82 -5.92 -17.95
CA PHE A 400 -9.58 -5.32 -16.86
C PHE A 400 -10.11 -6.28 -15.77
N PRO A 401 -10.35 -7.59 -16.03
CA PRO A 401 -10.69 -8.55 -14.98
C PRO A 401 -9.54 -8.81 -13.98
N ASN A 402 -8.32 -8.35 -14.30
CA ASN A 402 -7.13 -8.47 -13.46
C ASN A 402 -6.65 -7.08 -13.01
N PRO A 403 -7.33 -6.47 -12.02
CA PRO A 403 -7.03 -5.11 -11.59
C PRO A 403 -5.66 -4.96 -10.94
N VAL A 404 -5.16 -6.02 -10.30
CA VAL A 404 -3.79 -6.11 -9.76
C VAL A 404 -2.99 -7.18 -10.49
N PHE A 405 -1.68 -6.96 -10.61
CA PHE A 405 -0.72 -7.90 -11.20
C PHE A 405 -1.04 -8.30 -12.64
N SER A 406 -1.61 -7.37 -13.43
CA SER A 406 -1.79 -7.56 -14.87
C SER A 406 -0.45 -7.41 -15.60
N GLY A 407 0.08 -8.54 -16.07
CA GLY A 407 1.26 -8.55 -16.95
C GLY A 407 0.96 -7.96 -18.33
N ALA A 408 -0.29 -7.99 -18.78
CA ALA A 408 -0.72 -7.40 -20.04
C ALA A 408 -0.64 -5.87 -19.98
N ARG A 409 -1.28 -5.25 -18.98
CA ARG A 409 -1.25 -3.80 -18.79
C ARG A 409 0.16 -3.28 -18.49
N ALA A 410 0.98 -4.06 -17.78
CA ALA A 410 2.37 -3.73 -17.49
C ALA A 410 3.23 -3.54 -18.75
N LYS A 411 2.98 -4.32 -19.81
CA LYS A 411 3.72 -4.21 -21.08
C LYS A 411 3.53 -2.86 -21.76
N LEU A 412 2.39 -2.19 -21.55
CA LEU A 412 2.12 -0.89 -22.16
C LEU A 412 3.06 0.21 -21.64
N LEU A 413 3.71 0.02 -20.49
CA LEU A 413 4.67 0.99 -19.95
C LEU A 413 5.86 1.22 -20.88
N GLN A 414 6.23 0.25 -21.73
CA GLN A 414 7.36 0.38 -22.66
C GLN A 414 7.16 1.47 -23.72
N TYR A 415 5.90 1.89 -23.95
CA TYR A 415 5.55 2.94 -24.90
C TYR A 415 5.47 4.32 -24.27
N VAL A 416 5.63 4.42 -22.95
CA VAL A 416 5.60 5.69 -22.24
C VAL A 416 6.97 6.36 -22.34
N PRO A 417 7.07 7.59 -22.87
CA PRO A 417 8.35 8.30 -22.92
C PRO A 417 8.76 8.78 -21.53
N THR A 418 10.04 9.06 -21.31
CA THR A 418 10.49 9.73 -20.08
C THR A 418 10.09 11.20 -20.08
N GLU A 419 10.11 11.86 -21.23
CA GLU A 419 9.78 13.28 -21.39
C GLU A 419 8.78 13.47 -22.53
N ALA A 420 7.89 14.44 -22.38
CA ALA A 420 6.92 14.78 -23.42
C ALA A 420 6.57 16.26 -23.41
N LYS A 421 6.15 16.76 -24.57
CA LYS A 421 5.59 18.10 -24.70
C LYS A 421 4.08 18.03 -24.49
N LEU A 422 3.56 18.85 -23.58
CA LEU A 422 2.13 18.99 -23.39
C LEU A 422 1.56 19.89 -24.50
N ASP A 423 0.42 19.49 -25.04
CA ASP A 423 -0.36 20.35 -25.93
C ASP A 423 -1.14 21.38 -25.09
N ILE A 424 -1.22 22.62 -25.58
CA ILE A 424 -1.99 23.71 -24.98
C ILE A 424 -3.48 23.34 -24.95
N ALA A 425 -3.94 22.50 -25.88
CA ALA A 425 -5.32 22.02 -25.93
C ALA A 425 -5.64 20.87 -24.95
N GLY A 426 -4.66 20.41 -24.15
CA GLY A 426 -4.82 19.24 -23.27
C GLY A 426 -4.76 17.90 -24.04
N GLY A 427 -4.44 16.81 -23.34
CA GLY A 427 -4.50 15.45 -23.91
C GLY A 427 -3.46 15.08 -24.98
N GLY A 428 -2.57 16.00 -25.39
CA GLY A 428 -1.51 15.73 -26.38
C GLY A 428 -0.60 14.56 -25.98
N LEU A 429 -0.30 14.41 -24.69
CA LEU A 429 0.45 13.27 -24.16
C LEU A 429 -0.28 11.94 -24.40
N SER A 430 -1.60 11.91 -24.19
CA SER A 430 -2.41 10.71 -24.43
C SER A 430 -2.33 10.25 -25.89
N ARG A 431 -2.46 11.19 -26.83
CA ARG A 431 -2.34 10.89 -28.27
C ARG A 431 -0.95 10.40 -28.64
N GLN A 432 0.11 11.06 -28.15
CA GLN A 432 1.49 10.64 -28.42
C GLN A 432 1.76 9.19 -27.99
N ILE A 433 1.32 8.81 -26.79
CA ILE A 433 1.49 7.45 -26.28
C ILE A 433 0.60 6.49 -27.06
N ALA A 434 -0.66 6.85 -27.29
CA ALA A 434 -1.61 6.01 -28.03
C ALA A 434 -1.12 5.70 -29.46
N ASP A 435 -0.63 6.70 -30.19
CA ASP A 435 -0.10 6.53 -31.55
C ASP A 435 1.08 5.56 -31.58
N THR A 436 1.94 5.60 -30.55
CA THR A 436 3.06 4.67 -30.39
C THR A 436 2.55 3.24 -30.17
N ILE A 437 1.56 3.05 -29.29
CA ILE A 437 0.94 1.74 -29.03
C ILE A 437 0.25 1.20 -30.29
N ILE A 438 -0.54 2.03 -30.99
CA ILE A 438 -1.30 1.65 -32.19
C ILE A 438 -0.36 1.26 -33.33
N THR A 439 0.72 2.03 -33.54
CA THR A 439 1.74 1.70 -34.53
C THR A 439 2.36 0.34 -34.24
N SER A 440 2.63 0.03 -32.97
CA SER A 440 3.12 -1.29 -32.57
C SER A 440 2.06 -2.38 -32.77
N ALA A 441 0.80 -2.11 -32.41
CA ALA A 441 -0.33 -3.05 -32.55
C ALA A 441 -0.53 -3.54 -33.99
N ALA A 442 -0.23 -2.72 -35.01
CA ALA A 442 -0.35 -3.09 -36.42
C ALA A 442 0.49 -4.32 -36.82
N SER A 443 1.56 -4.60 -36.07
CA SER A 443 2.44 -5.76 -36.26
C SER A 443 2.08 -6.98 -35.41
N HIS A 444 1.07 -6.85 -34.54
CA HIS A 444 0.70 -7.87 -33.56
C HIS A 444 -0.62 -8.57 -33.89
N GLN A 445 -0.73 -9.82 -33.45
CA GLN A 445 -1.98 -10.59 -33.55
C GLN A 445 -3.02 -10.09 -32.54
N ALA A 446 -4.29 -10.42 -32.80
CA ALA A 446 -5.37 -10.24 -31.84
C ALA A 446 -5.05 -10.95 -30.51
N GLY A 447 -5.45 -10.35 -29.39
CA GLY A 447 -5.17 -10.88 -28.05
C GLY A 447 -3.84 -10.43 -27.43
N THR A 448 -3.12 -9.50 -28.07
CA THR A 448 -2.01 -8.76 -27.44
C THR A 448 -2.51 -7.53 -26.68
N PRO A 449 -1.79 -7.06 -25.64
CA PRO A 449 -2.15 -5.83 -24.91
C PRO A 449 -2.28 -4.61 -25.82
N GLU A 450 -1.42 -4.49 -26.83
CA GLU A 450 -1.42 -3.42 -27.81
C GLU A 450 -2.69 -3.45 -28.68
N ALA A 451 -3.11 -4.65 -29.12
CA ALA A 451 -4.33 -4.82 -29.89
C ALA A 451 -5.58 -4.52 -29.05
N GLU A 452 -5.60 -4.91 -27.78
CA GLU A 452 -6.71 -4.60 -26.86
C GLU A 452 -6.78 -3.10 -26.56
N PHE A 453 -5.64 -2.46 -26.27
CA PHE A 453 -5.56 -1.01 -26.10
C PHE A 453 -6.08 -0.28 -27.35
N ARG A 454 -5.62 -0.68 -28.54
CA ARG A 454 -6.06 -0.09 -29.81
C ARG A 454 -7.58 -0.18 -29.96
N ALA A 455 -8.17 -1.35 -29.72
CA ALA A 455 -9.62 -1.53 -29.80
C ALA A 455 -10.39 -0.64 -28.80
N ASN A 456 -9.82 -0.38 -27.63
CA ASN A 456 -10.39 0.53 -26.63
C ASN A 456 -10.29 2.00 -27.06
N TRP A 457 -9.13 2.39 -27.60
CA TRP A 457 -8.84 3.77 -27.99
C TRP A 457 -9.51 4.20 -29.30
N GLU A 458 -9.76 3.27 -30.23
CA GLU A 458 -10.45 3.55 -31.50
C GLU A 458 -11.97 3.72 -31.35
N LEU A 459 -12.53 3.52 -30.15
CA LEU A 459 -13.92 3.86 -29.86
C LEU A 459 -14.13 5.38 -29.99
N ALA A 460 -15.29 5.78 -30.51
CA ALA A 460 -15.61 7.20 -30.64
C ALA A 460 -15.73 7.89 -29.27
N ASP A 461 -15.36 9.17 -29.22
CA ASP A 461 -15.42 10.00 -28.00
C ASP A 461 -16.81 10.01 -27.35
N SER A 462 -17.88 9.87 -28.14
CA SER A 462 -19.27 9.80 -27.65
C SER A 462 -19.68 8.44 -27.08
N ASP A 463 -18.92 7.38 -27.38
CA ASP A 463 -19.39 5.99 -27.25
C ASP A 463 -18.54 5.14 -26.29
N TRP A 464 -17.29 5.53 -26.02
CA TRP A 464 -16.34 4.71 -25.27
C TRP A 464 -16.82 4.41 -23.84
N GLN A 465 -17.42 5.38 -23.14
CA GLN A 465 -17.92 5.19 -21.77
C GLN A 465 -19.01 4.13 -21.71
N ASN A 466 -20.01 4.24 -22.59
CA ASN A 466 -21.12 3.29 -22.68
C ASN A 466 -20.64 1.90 -23.11
N SER A 467 -19.67 1.86 -24.04
CA SER A 467 -19.07 0.60 -24.50
C SER A 467 -18.29 -0.11 -23.38
N PHE A 468 -17.57 0.64 -22.54
CA PHE A 468 -16.88 0.07 -21.38
C PHE A 468 -17.85 -0.34 -20.28
N ALA A 469 -18.89 0.46 -20.01
CA ALA A 469 -19.94 0.10 -19.06
C ALA A 469 -20.61 -1.23 -19.45
N ALA A 470 -21.04 -1.38 -20.69
CA ALA A 470 -21.64 -2.62 -21.20
C ALA A 470 -20.69 -3.83 -21.04
N ARG A 471 -19.40 -3.68 -21.38
CA ARG A 471 -18.41 -4.75 -21.21
C ARG A 471 -18.20 -5.14 -19.75
N ILE A 472 -18.17 -4.17 -18.83
CA ILE A 472 -18.06 -4.44 -17.40
C ILE A 472 -19.31 -5.17 -16.92
N GLU A 473 -20.51 -4.74 -17.32
CA GLU A 473 -21.76 -5.36 -16.90
C GLU A 473 -21.94 -6.78 -17.43
N ASP A 474 -21.57 -7.04 -18.69
CA ASP A 474 -21.57 -8.39 -19.27
C ASP A 474 -20.62 -9.31 -18.49
N TYR A 475 -19.41 -8.82 -18.20
CA TYR A 475 -18.44 -9.54 -17.37
C TYR A 475 -19.00 -9.80 -15.96
N MET A 476 -19.58 -8.81 -15.31
CA MET A 476 -20.11 -8.93 -13.95
C MET A 476 -21.35 -9.85 -13.89
N THR A 477 -22.13 -9.92 -14.96
CA THR A 477 -23.22 -10.89 -15.13
C THR A 477 -22.67 -12.33 -15.23
N ALA A 478 -21.59 -12.52 -15.99
CA ALA A 478 -20.91 -13.81 -16.09
C ALA A 478 -20.30 -14.23 -14.73
N VAL A 479 -19.66 -13.30 -14.03
CA VAL A 479 -19.13 -13.52 -12.67
C VAL A 479 -20.25 -13.88 -11.70
N SER A 480 -21.37 -13.14 -11.69
CA SER A 480 -22.51 -13.39 -10.81
C SER A 480 -23.14 -14.77 -11.04
N THR A 481 -23.20 -15.21 -12.29
CA THR A 481 -23.68 -16.56 -12.64
C THR A 481 -22.73 -17.64 -12.10
N ARG A 482 -21.42 -17.44 -12.24
CA ARG A 482 -20.41 -18.43 -11.83
C ARG A 482 -20.21 -18.49 -10.33
N ILE A 483 -20.13 -17.35 -9.65
CA ILE A 483 -19.88 -17.28 -8.20
C ILE A 483 -20.96 -18.00 -7.40
N ALA A 484 -22.19 -18.04 -7.90
CA ALA A 484 -23.30 -18.75 -7.27
C ALA A 484 -23.14 -20.28 -7.29
N THR A 485 -22.19 -20.83 -8.06
CA THR A 485 -21.92 -22.26 -8.16
C THR A 485 -20.73 -22.68 -7.29
N ALA A 486 -20.74 -23.92 -6.79
CA ALA A 486 -19.64 -24.45 -6.00
C ALA A 486 -18.29 -24.47 -6.76
N GLN A 487 -18.31 -24.78 -8.06
CA GLN A 487 -17.10 -24.77 -8.89
C GLN A 487 -16.62 -23.34 -9.16
N GLY A 488 -17.52 -22.42 -9.52
CA GLY A 488 -17.12 -21.05 -9.83
C GLY A 488 -16.58 -20.32 -8.59
N PHE A 489 -17.18 -20.53 -7.42
CA PHE A 489 -16.62 -19.98 -6.18
C PHE A 489 -15.28 -20.62 -5.82
N ASP A 490 -15.11 -21.94 -6.02
CA ASP A 490 -13.82 -22.61 -5.85
C ASP A 490 -12.71 -22.00 -6.73
N ASP A 491 -13.01 -21.76 -8.01
CA ASP A 491 -12.10 -21.09 -8.95
C ASP A 491 -11.67 -19.70 -8.42
N TYR A 492 -12.61 -18.94 -7.85
CA TYR A 492 -12.36 -17.61 -7.30
C TYR A 492 -11.58 -17.62 -5.98
N VAL A 493 -11.76 -18.64 -5.14
CA VAL A 493 -10.93 -18.83 -3.94
C VAL A 493 -9.48 -19.13 -4.35
N ARG A 494 -9.27 -19.97 -5.37
CA ARG A 494 -7.93 -20.23 -5.90
C ARG A 494 -7.31 -18.99 -6.54
N LEU A 495 -8.09 -18.19 -7.26
CA LEU A 495 -7.64 -16.90 -7.81
C LEU A 495 -7.25 -15.91 -6.69
N ALA A 496 -8.06 -15.81 -5.64
CA ALA A 496 -7.76 -14.99 -4.47
C ALA A 496 -6.44 -15.42 -3.81
N GLU A 497 -6.23 -16.72 -3.58
CA GLU A 497 -4.96 -17.22 -3.04
C GLU A 497 -3.79 -16.99 -4.00
N SER A 498 -3.99 -17.12 -5.32
CA SER A 498 -2.96 -16.75 -6.30
C SER A 498 -2.50 -15.29 -6.14
N ARG A 499 -3.44 -14.35 -6.04
CA ARG A 499 -3.11 -12.92 -5.87
C ARG A 499 -2.48 -12.64 -4.50
N ARG A 500 -2.92 -13.34 -3.44
CA ARG A 500 -2.27 -13.29 -2.13
C ARG A 500 -0.83 -13.79 -2.18
N ARG A 501 -0.53 -14.86 -2.93
CA ARG A 501 0.84 -15.34 -3.12
C ARG A 501 1.70 -14.31 -3.84
N GLU A 502 1.17 -13.65 -4.87
CA GLU A 502 1.88 -12.53 -5.53
C GLU A 502 2.17 -11.39 -4.53
N PHE A 503 1.16 -10.97 -3.75
CA PHE A 503 1.37 -9.97 -2.69
C PHE A 503 2.38 -10.41 -1.63
N LYS A 504 2.38 -11.69 -1.21
CA LYS A 504 3.33 -12.24 -0.23
C LYS A 504 4.79 -12.14 -0.70
N THR A 505 5.05 -11.98 -2.01
CA THR A 505 6.40 -11.71 -2.55
C THR A 505 6.83 -10.26 -2.44
N MET A 506 5.89 -9.33 -2.21
CA MET A 506 6.18 -7.91 -2.03
C MET A 506 6.72 -7.66 -0.62
N ARG A 507 7.69 -6.75 -0.49
CA ARG A 507 8.21 -6.33 0.84
C ARG A 507 7.15 -5.69 1.74
N LEU A 508 6.05 -5.19 1.15
CA LEU A 508 4.88 -4.67 1.85
C LEU A 508 4.16 -5.73 2.70
N ASN A 509 4.36 -7.03 2.44
CA ASN A 509 3.86 -8.11 3.27
C ASN A 509 4.77 -8.33 4.51
N GLU A 510 4.69 -7.41 5.47
CA GLU A 510 5.54 -7.38 6.67
C GLU A 510 5.22 -8.46 7.71
N PHE A 511 3.97 -8.94 7.78
CA PHE A 511 3.52 -9.79 8.89
C PHE A 511 2.90 -11.09 8.41
N SER A 512 3.25 -12.18 9.10
CA SER A 512 2.77 -13.54 8.79
C SER A 512 1.26 -13.73 8.94
N LEU A 513 0.59 -12.86 9.71
CA LEU A 513 -0.83 -12.96 10.03
C LEU A 513 -1.71 -11.97 9.26
N THR A 514 -1.14 -11.13 8.40
CA THR A 514 -1.92 -10.23 7.52
C THR A 514 -2.85 -11.01 6.60
N LEU A 515 -2.47 -12.22 6.19
CA LEU A 515 -3.23 -13.09 5.30
C LEU A 515 -3.23 -14.54 5.81
N PRO A 516 -4.28 -15.32 5.54
CA PRO A 516 -4.28 -16.74 5.88
C PRO A 516 -3.26 -17.51 5.04
N LYS A 517 -2.87 -18.68 5.58
CA LYS A 517 -2.28 -19.77 4.82
C LYS A 517 -3.36 -20.75 4.39
N THR A 518 -3.07 -21.48 3.33
CA THR A 518 -3.91 -22.56 2.80
C THR A 518 -3.03 -23.77 2.48
N ASN A 519 -3.65 -24.91 2.19
CA ASN A 519 -2.98 -26.09 1.67
C ASN A 519 -2.73 -26.04 0.15
N ILE A 520 -3.03 -24.91 -0.53
CA ILE A 520 -2.67 -24.71 -1.93
C ILE A 520 -1.14 -24.57 -2.01
N PRO A 521 -0.43 -25.38 -2.83
CA PRO A 521 1.02 -25.36 -2.87
C PRO A 521 1.58 -23.97 -3.22
N LEU A 522 2.71 -23.59 -2.61
CA LEU A 522 3.35 -22.30 -2.85
C LEU A 522 3.75 -22.13 -4.32
N GLU A 523 4.09 -23.22 -4.98
CA GLU A 523 4.51 -23.32 -6.37
C GLU A 523 3.36 -23.57 -7.36
N ALA A 524 2.11 -23.65 -6.90
CA ALA A 524 0.96 -23.80 -7.79
C ALA A 524 0.94 -22.67 -8.84
N PRO A 525 0.52 -22.92 -10.09
CA PRO A 525 0.47 -21.90 -11.12
C PRO A 525 -0.26 -20.63 -10.66
N LEU A 526 0.27 -19.46 -11.02
CA LEU A 526 -0.46 -18.21 -10.82
C LEU A 526 -1.68 -18.20 -11.73
N LEU A 527 -2.77 -17.59 -11.28
CA LEU A 527 -4.06 -17.59 -11.95
C LEU A 527 -4.46 -16.17 -12.36
N GLN A 528 -5.29 -16.08 -13.40
CA GLN A 528 -5.87 -14.86 -13.92
C GLN A 528 -7.35 -15.07 -14.26
N MET A 529 -8.13 -14.01 -14.08
CA MET A 529 -9.53 -13.94 -14.49
C MET A 529 -9.63 -13.74 -16.00
N GLN A 530 -10.72 -14.21 -16.62
CA GLN A 530 -11.07 -13.97 -18.02
C GLN A 530 -12.35 -13.13 -18.15
N PRO A 531 -12.58 -12.44 -19.28
CA PRO A 531 -13.78 -11.61 -19.50
C PRO A 531 -15.11 -12.36 -19.42
N ASN A 532 -15.11 -13.69 -19.53
CA ASN A 532 -16.30 -14.54 -19.34
C ASN A 532 -16.48 -15.03 -17.88
N GLY A 533 -15.75 -14.45 -16.93
CA GLY A 533 -15.76 -14.83 -15.52
C GLY A 533 -15.05 -16.15 -15.20
N THR A 534 -14.45 -16.84 -16.16
CA THR A 534 -13.66 -18.06 -15.88
C THR A 534 -12.25 -17.71 -15.37
N VAL A 535 -11.63 -18.65 -14.68
CA VAL A 535 -10.24 -18.53 -14.20
C VAL A 535 -9.36 -19.48 -14.98
N ARG A 536 -8.17 -19.03 -15.37
CA ARG A 536 -7.14 -19.86 -16.02
C ARG A 536 -5.77 -19.58 -15.43
N GLU A 537 -4.80 -20.42 -15.76
CA GLU A 537 -3.39 -20.17 -15.42
C GLU A 537 -2.86 -18.93 -16.18
N LYS A 538 -1.99 -18.16 -15.51
CA LYS A 538 -1.19 -17.12 -16.16
C LYS A 538 -0.18 -17.82 -17.06
N THR A 539 -0.17 -17.45 -18.34
CA THR A 539 0.92 -17.84 -19.22
C THR A 539 2.20 -17.28 -18.65
N ARG A 540 3.20 -18.15 -18.37
CA ARG A 540 4.53 -17.67 -17.97
C ARG A 540 5.05 -16.79 -19.10
N THR A 541 5.13 -15.49 -18.87
CA THR A 541 5.87 -14.59 -19.76
C THR A 541 7.34 -14.99 -19.67
N ALA A 542 7.89 -15.43 -20.80
CA ALA A 542 9.30 -15.79 -20.95
C ALA A 542 10.21 -14.59 -20.67
#